data_AF-Q75XW0-F1
#
_entry.id   AF-Q75XW0-F1
#
_cell.length_a   1.000
_cell.length_b   1.000
_cell.length_c   1.000
_cell.angle_alpha   90.00
_cell.angle_beta   90.00
_cell.angle_gamma   90.00
#
_symmetry.space_group_name_H-M   'P 1'
#
loop_
_entity.id
_entity.type
_entity.pdbx_description
1 polymer ?
#
loop_
_entity_poly.entity_id
_entity_poly.type
_entity_poly.pdbx_seq_one_letter_code
_entity_poly.pdbx_strand_id
1 'polypeptide(L)' 'EAIVQTLNAGQIVSPDVVEVVVSPPYVFLPIVKAKLRPEIRVAAQNCWVKKGGAFTGEVSAEMLAN' A
#
# COMPACT_ATOMS: atom_id res chain seq x y z
N GLU A 1 4.53 -7.90 -12.22
CA GLU A 1 5.41 -6.72 -12.08
C GLU A 1 5.08 -5.57 -13.03
N ALA A 2 4.46 -5.81 -14.20
CA ALA A 2 4.12 -4.78 -15.18
C ALA A 2 3.47 -3.52 -14.58
N ILE A 3 2.48 -3.67 -13.67
CA ILE A 3 1.80 -2.52 -13.04
C ILE A 3 2.78 -1.63 -12.25
N VAL A 4 3.68 -2.24 -11.46
CA VAL A 4 4.69 -1.49 -10.69
C VAL A 4 5.63 -0.73 -11.63
N GLN A 5 6.05 -1.37 -12.72
CA GLN A 5 6.89 -0.72 -13.73
C GLN A 5 6.18 0.49 -14.37
N THR A 6 4.91 0.33 -14.74
CA THR A 6 4.09 1.42 -15.28
C THR A 6 3.97 2.58 -14.29
N LEU A 7 3.67 2.30 -13.02
CA LEU A 7 3.54 3.33 -11.98
C LEU A 7 4.88 4.06 -11.71
N ASN A 8 5.99 3.33 -11.73
CA ASN A 8 7.32 3.91 -11.57
C ASN A 8 7.75 4.77 -12.77
N ALA A 9 7.29 4.44 -13.99
CA ALA A 9 7.57 5.21 -15.20
C ALA A 9 6.69 6.47 -15.34
N GLY A 10 5.58 6.57 -14.60
CA GLY A 10 4.67 7.71 -14.65
C GLY A 10 5.30 9.01 -14.15
N GLN A 11 4.95 10.15 -14.75
CA GLN A 11 5.38 11.45 -14.26
C GLN A 11 4.44 11.95 -13.15
N ILE A 12 5.02 12.38 -12.03
CA ILE A 12 4.33 13.02 -10.91
C ILE A 12 4.93 14.43 -10.79
N VAL A 13 4.08 15.45 -10.82
CA VAL A 13 4.52 16.86 -10.88
C VAL A 13 5.36 17.23 -9.65
N SER A 14 4.82 17.02 -8.46
CA SER A 14 5.50 17.13 -7.16
C SER A 14 4.59 16.52 -6.08
N PRO A 15 5.13 15.85 -5.04
CA PRO A 15 4.37 15.43 -3.86
C PRO A 15 3.64 16.58 -3.13
N ASP A 16 4.13 17.81 -3.27
CA ASP A 16 3.49 19.00 -2.66
C ASP A 16 2.24 19.46 -3.43
N VAL A 17 2.10 19.02 -4.70
CA VAL A 17 0.98 19.37 -5.57
C VAL A 17 -0.03 18.22 -5.65
N VAL A 18 0.46 16.98 -5.69
CA VAL A 18 -0.37 15.79 -5.79
C VAL A 18 0.19 14.65 -4.95
N GLU A 19 -0.63 14.11 -4.07
CA GLU A 19 -0.32 12.88 -3.33
C GLU A 19 -0.88 11.67 -4.09
N VAL A 20 -0.02 10.70 -4.39
CA VAL A 20 -0.42 9.47 -5.08
C VAL A 20 -0.37 8.31 -4.09
N VAL A 21 -1.50 7.61 -3.95
CA VAL A 21 -1.64 6.43 -3.10
C VAL A 21 -2.19 5.27 -3.92
N VAL A 22 -1.61 4.09 -3.78
CA VAL A 22 -2.11 2.85 -4.41
C VAL A 22 -2.45 1.81 -3.36
N SER A 23 -3.48 1.01 -3.63
CA SER A 23 -4.00 0.02 -2.69
C SER A 23 -4.09 -1.37 -3.35
N PRO A 24 -3.02 -2.18 -3.31
CA PRO A 24 -3.02 -3.53 -3.87
C PRO A 24 -3.68 -4.55 -2.91
N PRO A 25 -4.05 -5.75 -3.39
CA PRO A 25 -4.45 -6.85 -2.52
C PRO A 25 -3.38 -7.19 -1.48
N TYR A 26 -3.79 -7.65 -0.28
CA TYR A 26 -2.91 -7.82 0.87
C TYR A 26 -1.64 -8.63 0.61
N VAL A 27 -1.76 -9.74 -0.11
CA VAL A 27 -0.62 -10.63 -0.44
C VAL A 27 0.46 -9.94 -1.28
N PHE A 28 0.12 -8.84 -1.94
CA PHE A 28 1.05 -8.05 -2.74
C PHE A 28 1.56 -6.79 -2.04
N LEU A 29 1.04 -6.43 -0.86
CA LEU A 29 1.50 -5.24 -0.13
C LEU A 29 3.02 -5.21 0.07
N PRO A 30 3.69 -6.30 0.50
CA PRO A 30 5.14 -6.25 0.75
C PRO A 30 5.94 -5.98 -0.53
N ILE A 31 5.62 -6.68 -1.63
CA ILE A 31 6.34 -6.54 -2.89
C ILE A 31 6.07 -5.19 -3.56
N VAL A 32 4.84 -4.67 -3.46
CA VAL A 32 4.48 -3.34 -4.02
C VAL A 32 5.17 -2.24 -3.23
N LYS A 33 5.13 -2.28 -1.88
CA LYS A 33 5.83 -1.33 -1.00
C LYS A 33 7.36 -1.34 -1.24
N ALA A 34 7.94 -2.50 -1.49
CA ALA A 34 9.39 -2.61 -1.72
C ALA A 34 9.85 -2.11 -3.11
N LYS A 35 8.96 -2.09 -4.10
CA LYS A 35 9.33 -1.80 -5.51
C LYS A 35 8.81 -0.47 -6.04
N LEU A 36 7.81 0.14 -5.42
CA LEU A 36 7.36 1.47 -5.83
C LEU A 36 8.34 2.55 -5.36
N ARG A 37 8.43 3.62 -6.15
CA ARG A 37 9.15 4.83 -5.76
C ARG A 37 8.53 5.44 -4.49
N PRO A 38 9.34 6.02 -3.59
CA PRO A 38 8.90 6.46 -2.26
C PRO A 38 7.83 7.56 -2.28
N GLU A 39 7.75 8.36 -3.34
CA GLU A 39 6.70 9.37 -3.51
C GLU A 39 5.30 8.78 -3.76
N ILE A 40 5.20 7.49 -4.14
CA ILE A 40 3.93 6.76 -4.28
C ILE A 40 3.69 5.97 -2.99
N ARG A 41 2.68 6.37 -2.22
CA ARG A 41 2.35 5.71 -0.95
C ARG A 41 1.55 4.44 -1.21
N VAL A 42 1.65 3.49 -0.28
CA VAL A 42 0.94 2.20 -0.34
C VAL A 42 -0.03 2.11 0.83
N ALA A 43 -1.28 1.77 0.53
CA ALA A 43 -2.34 1.52 1.49
C ALA A 43 -2.85 0.07 1.39
N ALA A 44 -3.45 -0.44 2.45
CA ALA A 44 -4.26 -1.66 2.36
C ALA A 44 -5.67 -1.34 1.83
N GLN A 45 -6.35 -2.35 1.27
CA GLN A 45 -7.72 -2.20 0.74
C GLN A 45 -8.80 -2.29 1.82
N ASN A 46 -8.48 -2.88 2.97
CA ASN A 46 -9.36 -3.01 4.13
C ASN A 46 -8.49 -2.98 5.41
N CYS A 47 -9.11 -2.94 6.59
CA CYS A 47 -8.50 -3.33 7.86
C CYS A 47 -9.59 -3.68 8.88
N TRP A 48 -9.25 -4.52 9.86
CA TRP A 48 -10.15 -4.91 10.93
C TRP A 48 -10.46 -3.75 11.88
N VAL A 49 -11.71 -3.68 12.34
CA VAL A 49 -12.25 -2.56 13.14
C VAL A 49 -11.76 -2.51 14.59
N LYS A 50 -11.16 -3.58 15.11
CA LYS A 50 -10.67 -3.67 16.50
C LYS A 50 -9.18 -4.03 16.52
N LYS A 51 -8.62 -4.07 17.74
CA LYS A 51 -7.32 -4.67 18.01
C LYS A 51 -7.27 -6.11 17.46
N GLY A 52 -6.10 -6.51 16.96
CA GLY A 52 -5.78 -7.86 16.54
C GLY A 52 -6.00 -8.89 17.64
N GLY A 53 -6.24 -10.14 17.23
CA GLY A 53 -6.60 -11.23 18.13
C GLY A 53 -7.10 -12.45 17.36
N ALA A 54 -8.03 -13.20 17.94
CA ALA A 54 -8.60 -14.42 17.37
C ALA A 54 -9.65 -14.12 16.25
N PHE A 55 -9.20 -13.44 15.18
CA PHE A 55 -9.98 -13.07 14.01
C PHE A 55 -9.33 -13.65 12.75
N THR A 56 -9.51 -14.95 12.53
CA THR A 56 -8.86 -15.69 11.45
C THR A 56 -9.17 -15.06 10.08
N GLY A 57 -8.12 -14.72 9.34
CA GLY A 57 -8.22 -14.14 7.99
C GLY A 57 -8.27 -12.61 7.95
N GLU A 58 -8.46 -11.94 9.09
CA GLU A 58 -8.47 -10.49 9.17
C GLU A 58 -7.07 -9.90 9.36
N VAL A 59 -6.86 -8.69 8.82
CA VAL A 59 -5.62 -7.90 9.01
C VAL A 59 -5.97 -6.66 9.82
N SER A 60 -5.35 -6.47 10.97
CA SER A 60 -5.65 -5.34 11.85
C SER A 60 -4.82 -4.11 11.51
N ALA A 61 -5.29 -2.93 11.93
CA ALA A 61 -4.61 -1.66 11.65
C ALA A 61 -3.18 -1.62 12.22
N GLU A 62 -2.95 -2.20 13.39
CA GLU A 62 -1.60 -2.28 13.98
C GLU A 62 -0.66 -3.22 13.20
N MET A 63 -1.18 -4.23 12.48
CA MET A 63 -0.33 -5.06 11.61
C MET A 63 0.19 -4.24 10.42
N LEU A 64 -0.61 -3.31 9.91
CA LEU A 64 -0.26 -2.45 8.78
C LEU A 64 0.68 -1.30 9.16
N ALA A 65 0.62 -0.85 10.41
CA ALA A 65 1.45 0.25 10.93
C ALA A 65 2.90 -0.17 11.25
N ASN A 66 3.17 -1.47 11.38
CA ASN A 66 4.51 -2.02 11.64
C ASN A 66 5.43 -1.97 10.41
#